data_AF-A0A7S2CYV6-F1
#
_entry.id   AF-A0A7S2CYV6-F1
#
_cell.length_a   1.000
_cell.length_b   1.000
_cell.length_c   1.000
_cell.angle_alpha   90.00
_cell.angle_beta   90.00
_cell.angle_gamma   90.00
#
_symmetry.space_group_name_H-M   'P 1'
#
loop_
_entity.id
_entity.type
_entity.pdbx_description
1 polymer ?
#
loop_
_entity_poly.entity_id
_entity_poly.type
_entity_poly.pdbx_seq_one_letter_code
_entity_poly.pdbx_strand_id
1 'polypeptide(L)'
;LGDLGLSSLVVVSVLGVTVSLAWFMSAVMRWKTGAVEVLGLIVFVGYSLTYSLHIAHKYREQAQALRDQGLSPGARRKAAASYALKAMTSAVLGSAMTTLGSSFFLFFCTIRIFMKLATVLFAVTFFAAVFAVGALPAVLVWVGPLGDSCLCLRRSRFTSRFFQA
;
A
#
# COMPACT_ATOMS: atom_id res chain seq x y z
N LEU A 1 10.99 21.67 -4.36
CA LEU A 1 12.07 20.65 -4.33
C LEU A 1 11.85 19.60 -3.24
N GLY A 2 11.41 19.96 -2.03
CA GLY A 2 11.15 18.99 -0.95
C GLY A 2 10.12 17.91 -1.28
N ASP A 3 9.02 18.24 -1.95
CA ASP A 3 7.96 17.29 -2.33
C ASP A 3 8.39 16.20 -3.32
N LEU A 4 9.36 16.51 -4.20
CA LEU A 4 9.89 15.60 -5.22
C LEU A 4 10.88 14.60 -4.61
N GLY A 5 11.72 15.03 -3.67
CA GLY A 5 12.67 14.16 -2.95
C GLY A 5 11.97 13.18 -2.01
N LEU A 6 10.86 13.59 -1.39
CA LEU A 6 10.07 12.71 -0.53
C LEU A 6 9.33 11.65 -1.35
N SER A 7 8.72 12.05 -2.46
CA SER A 7 8.06 11.10 -3.37
C SER A 7 9.05 10.09 -3.95
N SER A 8 10.24 10.54 -4.36
CA SER A 8 11.26 9.64 -4.90
C SER A 8 11.84 8.71 -3.83
N LEU A 9 12.02 9.15 -2.58
CA LEU A 9 12.52 8.30 -1.50
C LEU A 9 11.52 7.19 -1.13
N VAL A 10 10.22 7.50 -1.15
CA VAL A 10 9.15 6.51 -0.94
C VAL A 10 9.09 5.52 -2.09
N VAL A 11 9.14 6.02 -3.34
CA VAL A 11 9.16 5.16 -4.52
C VAL A 11 10.42 4.28 -4.51
N VAL A 12 11.57 4.82 -4.11
CA VAL A 12 12.83 4.07 -3.99
C VAL A 12 12.81 3.07 -2.85
N SER A 13 12.16 3.35 -1.70
CA SER A 13 12.05 2.35 -0.62
C SER A 13 11.11 1.21 -1.02
N VAL A 14 9.98 1.53 -1.65
CA VAL A 14 9.02 0.54 -2.15
C VAL A 14 9.64 -0.28 -3.28
N LEU A 15 10.33 0.36 -4.23
CA LEU A 15 11.06 -0.30 -5.32
C LEU A 15 12.23 -1.13 -4.79
N GLY A 16 13.01 -0.61 -3.85
CA GLY A 16 14.12 -1.35 -3.24
C GLY A 16 13.63 -2.60 -2.51
N VAL A 17 12.50 -2.49 -1.80
CA VAL A 17 11.84 -3.63 -1.15
C VAL A 17 11.29 -4.62 -2.18
N THR A 18 10.65 -4.16 -3.25
CA THR A 18 10.15 -5.07 -4.30
C THR A 18 11.29 -5.73 -5.06
N VAL A 19 12.35 -5.00 -5.36
CA VAL A 19 13.54 -5.51 -6.03
C VAL A 19 14.29 -6.49 -5.13
N SER A 20 14.41 -6.22 -3.83
CA SER A 20 15.02 -7.16 -2.88
C SER A 20 14.17 -8.42 -2.66
N LEU A 21 12.84 -8.31 -2.62
CA LEU A 21 11.93 -9.46 -2.63
C LEU A 21 12.00 -10.24 -3.95
N ALA A 22 11.99 -9.56 -5.09
CA ALA A 22 12.13 -10.17 -6.41
C ALA A 22 13.50 -10.83 -6.59
N TRP A 23 14.55 -10.20 -6.08
CA TRP A 23 15.90 -10.74 -6.04
C TRP A 23 16.00 -11.95 -5.11
N PHE A 24 15.39 -11.89 -3.93
CA PHE A 24 15.33 -13.02 -3.00
C PHE A 24 14.57 -14.21 -3.61
N MET A 25 13.41 -13.96 -4.23
CA MET A 25 12.65 -14.99 -4.94
C MET A 25 13.46 -15.59 -6.11
N SER A 26 14.16 -14.75 -6.88
CA SER A 26 15.01 -15.18 -8.00
C SER A 26 16.30 -15.90 -7.56
N ALA A 27 16.87 -15.54 -6.41
CA ALA A 27 18.12 -16.09 -5.90
C ALA A 27 17.92 -17.36 -5.07
N VAL A 28 16.81 -17.46 -4.32
CA VAL A 28 16.52 -18.58 -3.41
C VAL A 28 15.73 -19.70 -4.09
N MET A 29 14.83 -19.37 -5.03
CA MET A 29 14.17 -20.37 -5.87
C MET A 29 14.76 -20.29 -7.28
N ARG A 30 15.78 -21.11 -7.58
CA ARG A 30 16.38 -21.27 -8.93
C ARG A 30 15.42 -21.87 -9.98
N TRP A 31 14.18 -21.40 -10.03
CA TRP A 31 13.14 -21.83 -10.95
C TRP A 31 12.99 -20.77 -12.05
N LYS A 32 12.69 -21.20 -13.29
CA LYS A 32 12.48 -20.29 -14.43
C LYS A 32 11.42 -19.26 -14.03
N THR A 33 11.73 -17.97 -14.15
CA THR A 33 10.82 -16.84 -13.94
C THR A 33 9.51 -17.12 -14.67
N GLY A 34 8.50 -17.51 -13.90
CA GLY A 34 7.24 -18.02 -14.43
C GLY A 34 6.15 -16.97 -14.38
N ALA A 35 4.98 -17.29 -14.93
CA ALA A 35 3.77 -16.46 -14.81
C ALA A 35 3.41 -16.10 -13.35
N VAL A 36 3.89 -16.91 -12.39
CA VAL A 36 3.61 -16.76 -10.96
C VAL A 36 4.39 -15.58 -10.32
N GLU A 37 5.63 -15.30 -10.76
CA GLU A 37 6.38 -14.12 -10.30
C GLU A 37 5.67 -12.82 -10.71
N VAL A 38 5.21 -12.79 -11.97
CA VAL A 38 4.52 -11.65 -12.56
C VAL A 38 3.21 -11.38 -11.82
N LEU A 39 2.48 -12.43 -11.43
CA LEU A 39 1.27 -12.31 -10.62
C LEU A 39 1.57 -11.65 -9.26
N GLY A 40 2.66 -12.04 -8.60
CA GLY A 40 3.09 -11.43 -7.34
C GLY A 40 3.39 -9.93 -7.46
N LEU A 41 4.07 -9.53 -8.54
CA LEU A 41 4.36 -8.11 -8.82
C LEU A 41 3.09 -7.31 -9.11
N ILE A 42 2.16 -7.83 -9.92
CA ILE A 42 0.89 -7.17 -10.22
C ILE A 42 0.08 -6.96 -8.94
N VAL A 43 -0.02 -7.98 -8.08
CA VAL A 43 -0.74 -7.91 -6.81
C VAL A 43 -0.09 -6.89 -5.86
N PHE A 44 1.25 -6.89 -5.75
CA PHE A 44 1.97 -5.94 -4.89
C PHE A 44 1.77 -4.48 -5.31
N VAL A 45 1.83 -4.21 -6.62
CA VAL A 45 1.54 -2.87 -7.17
C VAL A 45 0.08 -2.49 -6.90
N GLY A 46 -0.86 -3.42 -7.12
CA GLY A 46 -2.29 -3.23 -6.85
C GLY A 46 -2.60 -2.90 -5.39
N TYR A 47 -1.94 -3.58 -4.44
CA TYR A 47 -2.06 -3.26 -3.01
C TYR A 47 -1.52 -1.85 -2.73
N SER A 48 -0.32 -1.52 -3.21
CA SER A 48 0.33 -0.23 -2.98
C SER A 48 -0.52 0.97 -3.44
N LEU A 49 -1.19 0.84 -4.59
CA LEU A 49 -2.07 1.88 -5.14
C LEU A 49 -3.37 2.01 -4.34
N THR A 50 -4.02 0.88 -4.03
CA THR A 50 -5.28 0.85 -3.27
C THR A 50 -5.11 1.49 -1.89
N TYR A 51 -4.01 1.14 -1.20
CA TYR A 51 -3.68 1.73 0.10
C TYR A 51 -3.48 3.23 0.03
N SER A 52 -2.68 3.71 -0.92
CA SER A 52 -2.36 5.14 -1.05
C SER A 52 -3.62 5.97 -1.29
N LEU A 53 -4.54 5.50 -2.14
CA LEU A 53 -5.78 6.21 -2.45
C LEU A 53 -6.74 6.24 -1.25
N HIS A 54 -7.00 5.10 -0.62
CA HIS A 54 -7.91 5.01 0.52
C HIS A 54 -7.45 5.85 1.71
N ILE A 55 -6.16 5.77 2.02
CA ILE A 55 -5.57 6.51 3.13
C ILE A 55 -5.57 8.00 2.82
N ALA A 56 -5.30 8.42 1.57
CA ALA A 56 -5.38 9.83 1.20
C ALA A 56 -6.78 10.42 1.43
N HIS A 57 -7.84 9.69 1.09
CA HIS A 57 -9.21 10.17 1.32
C HIS A 57 -9.54 10.26 2.82
N LYS A 58 -9.27 9.20 3.59
CA LYS A 58 -9.56 9.15 5.03
C LYS A 58 -8.70 10.09 5.85
N TYR A 59 -7.44 10.25 5.47
CA TYR A 59 -6.52 11.22 6.06
C TYR A 59 -7.01 12.65 5.82
N ARG A 60 -7.47 13.00 4.61
CA ARG A 60 -7.97 14.35 4.32
C ARG A 60 -9.23 14.69 5.11
N GLU A 61 -10.17 13.75 5.18
CA GLU A 61 -11.41 13.88 5.95
C GLU A 61 -11.11 14.16 7.44
N GLN A 62 -10.23 13.36 8.06
CA GLN A 62 -9.83 13.54 9.45
C GLN A 62 -8.94 14.75 9.68
N ALA A 63 -8.00 15.02 8.77
CA ALA A 63 -7.14 16.19 8.86
C ALA A 63 -7.96 17.48 8.79
N GLN A 64 -9.07 17.51 8.03
CA GLN A 64 -10.04 18.62 7.98
C GLN A 64 -10.81 18.77 9.30
N ALA A 65 -11.38 17.68 9.82
CA ALA A 65 -12.09 17.71 11.11
C ALA A 65 -11.23 18.21 12.28
N LEU A 66 -9.94 17.85 12.31
CA LEU A 66 -9.00 18.33 13.33
C LEU A 66 -8.52 19.78 13.08
N ARG A 67 -8.76 20.39 11.91
CA ARG A 67 -8.45 21.83 11.70
C ARG A 67 -9.46 22.71 12.40
N ASP A 68 -10.73 22.34 12.29
CA ASP A 68 -11.83 23.10 12.87
C ASP A 68 -11.73 23.13 14.42
N GLN A 69 -11.03 22.16 15.01
CA GLN A 69 -10.72 22.09 16.44
C GLN A 69 -9.49 22.91 16.87
N GLY A 70 -8.81 23.63 15.96
CA GLY A 70 -7.68 24.50 16.30
C GLY A 70 -6.40 23.76 16.72
N LEU A 71 -6.26 22.47 16.44
CA LEU A 71 -5.11 21.67 16.87
C LEU A 71 -3.81 22.06 16.16
N SER A 72 -2.69 22.02 16.90
CA SER A 72 -1.34 22.30 16.38
C SER A 72 -1.03 21.47 15.12
N PRO A 73 -0.40 22.07 14.10
CA PRO A 73 -0.13 21.44 12.80
C PRO A 73 0.58 20.08 12.93
N GLY A 74 1.64 19.99 13.72
CA GLY A 74 2.43 18.76 13.86
C GLY A 74 1.66 17.61 14.52
N ALA A 75 0.86 17.91 15.54
CA ALA A 75 0.03 16.92 16.24
C ALA A 75 -1.11 16.41 15.33
N ARG A 76 -1.70 17.32 14.55
CA ARG A 76 -2.79 16.99 13.62
C ARG A 76 -2.36 15.98 12.54
N ARG A 77 -1.15 16.10 12.00
CA ARG A 77 -0.60 15.13 11.01
C ARG A 77 -0.54 13.72 11.60
N LYS A 78 0.09 13.59 12.77
CA LYS A 78 0.32 12.29 13.42
C LYS A 78 -0.99 11.62 13.83
N ALA A 79 -1.93 12.39 14.37
CA ALA A 79 -3.24 11.89 14.77
C ALA A 79 -4.07 11.43 13.56
N ALA A 80 -4.20 12.27 12.53
CA ALA A 80 -4.93 11.92 11.31
C ALA A 80 -4.30 10.72 10.59
N ALA A 81 -2.96 10.64 10.58
CA ALA A 81 -2.23 9.54 9.98
C ALA A 81 -2.48 8.21 10.69
N SER A 82 -2.32 8.20 12.01
CA SER A 82 -2.50 6.98 12.81
C SER A 82 -3.95 6.49 12.76
N TYR A 83 -4.91 7.42 12.72
CA TYR A 83 -6.33 7.08 12.58
C TYR A 83 -6.64 6.47 11.21
N ALA A 84 -6.24 7.14 10.12
CA ALA A 84 -6.49 6.65 8.76
C ALA A 84 -5.81 5.29 8.53
N LEU A 85 -4.60 5.12 9.04
CA LEU A 85 -3.87 3.86 8.95
C LEU A 85 -4.58 2.75 9.71
N LYS A 86 -4.91 2.96 10.98
CA LYS A 86 -5.57 1.95 11.82
C LYS A 86 -6.90 1.48 11.21
N ALA A 87 -7.65 2.41 10.62
CA ALA A 87 -8.91 2.08 9.94
C ALA A 87 -8.72 1.28 8.64
N MET A 88 -7.66 1.53 7.87
CA MET A 88 -7.40 0.81 6.61
C MET A 88 -6.69 -0.53 6.83
N THR A 89 -5.75 -0.58 7.77
CA THR A 89 -4.98 -1.79 8.08
C THR A 89 -5.89 -2.91 8.56
N SER A 90 -6.93 -2.63 9.35
CA SER A 90 -7.90 -3.65 9.78
C SER A 90 -8.70 -4.23 8.60
N ALA A 91 -9.12 -3.40 7.65
CA ALA A 91 -9.84 -3.86 6.46
C ALA A 91 -8.96 -4.78 5.59
N VAL A 92 -7.69 -4.42 5.39
CA VAL A 92 -6.81 -5.23 4.56
C VAL A 92 -6.29 -6.47 5.28
N LEU A 93 -6.11 -6.44 6.61
CA LEU A 93 -5.86 -7.66 7.38
C LEU A 93 -6.97 -8.68 7.17
N GLY A 94 -8.24 -8.24 7.14
CA GLY A 94 -9.37 -9.12 6.82
C GLY A 94 -9.23 -9.76 5.43
N SER A 95 -8.94 -8.96 4.40
CA SER A 95 -8.71 -9.46 3.02
C SER A 95 -7.49 -10.37 2.91
N ALA A 96 -6.42 -10.07 3.64
CA ALA A 96 -5.22 -10.89 3.68
C ALA A 96 -5.53 -12.23 4.36
N MET A 97 -6.23 -12.23 5.49
CA MET A 97 -6.60 -13.45 6.21
C MET A 97 -7.45 -14.40 5.36
N THR A 98 -8.42 -13.89 4.60
CA THR A 98 -9.21 -14.74 3.69
C THR A 98 -8.37 -15.26 2.52
N THR A 99 -7.43 -14.47 2.01
CA THR A 99 -6.48 -14.90 0.96
C THR A 99 -5.53 -15.99 1.47
N LEU A 100 -5.02 -15.85 2.70
CA LEU A 100 -4.17 -16.85 3.33
C LEU A 100 -4.96 -18.12 3.66
N GLY A 101 -6.20 -17.98 4.13
CA GLY A 101 -7.09 -19.11 4.43
C GLY A 101 -7.44 -19.94 3.19
N SER A 102 -7.76 -19.28 2.08
CA SER A 102 -8.01 -19.94 0.79
C SER A 102 -6.73 -20.58 0.23
N SER A 103 -5.58 -19.91 0.34
CA SER A 103 -4.28 -20.46 -0.05
C SER A 103 -3.90 -21.71 0.77
N PHE A 104 -4.23 -21.74 2.06
CA PHE A 104 -3.99 -22.90 2.92
C PHE A 104 -4.81 -24.11 2.49
N PHE A 105 -6.07 -23.91 2.10
CA PHE A 105 -6.91 -24.98 1.54
C PHE A 105 -6.39 -25.50 0.20
N LEU A 106 -5.91 -24.59 -0.68
CA LEU A 106 -5.28 -24.96 -1.95
C LEU A 106 -3.96 -25.75 -1.77
N PHE A 107 -3.28 -25.56 -0.64
CA PHE A 107 -2.08 -26.34 -0.29
C PHE A 107 -2.40 -27.83 -0.06
N PHE A 108 -3.62 -28.14 0.38
CA PHE A 108 -4.08 -29.52 0.56
C PHE A 108 -4.56 -30.18 -0.76
N CYS A 109 -4.62 -29.41 -1.85
CA CYS A 109 -5.02 -29.91 -3.16
C CYS A 109 -3.84 -30.60 -3.88
N THR A 110 -4.01 -31.87 -4.28
CA THR A 110 -2.97 -32.73 -4.88
C THR A 110 -2.37 -32.22 -6.21
N ILE A 111 -2.95 -31.19 -6.83
CA ILE A 111 -2.49 -30.67 -8.12
C ILE A 111 -1.24 -29.78 -7.94
N ARG A 112 -0.11 -30.23 -8.49
CA ARG A 112 1.23 -29.59 -8.41
C ARG A 112 1.24 -28.10 -8.79
N ILE A 113 0.35 -27.69 -9.70
CA ILE A 113 0.24 -26.30 -10.18
C ILE A 113 -0.33 -25.39 -9.08
N PHE A 114 -1.35 -25.85 -8.35
CA PHE A 114 -2.02 -25.06 -7.31
C PHE A 114 -1.14 -24.87 -6.07
N MET A 115 -0.38 -25.89 -5.69
CA MET A 115 0.63 -25.79 -4.63
C MET A 115 1.64 -24.66 -4.88
N LYS A 116 2.10 -24.52 -6.13
CA LYS A 116 3.07 -23.49 -6.50
C LYS A 116 2.46 -22.10 -6.48
N LEU A 117 1.23 -21.95 -6.99
CA LEU A 117 0.49 -20.71 -6.94
C LEU A 117 0.20 -20.28 -5.49
N ALA A 118 -0.29 -21.20 -4.66
CA ALA A 118 -0.68 -20.94 -3.27
C ALA A 118 0.52 -20.54 -2.40
N THR A 119 1.68 -21.19 -2.58
CA THR A 119 2.91 -20.84 -1.84
C THR A 119 3.34 -19.40 -2.12
N VAL A 120 3.31 -18.99 -3.39
CA VAL A 120 3.73 -17.63 -3.78
C VAL A 120 2.70 -16.59 -3.36
N LEU A 121 1.40 -16.88 -3.52
CA LEU A 121 0.32 -16.01 -3.04
C LEU A 121 0.42 -15.81 -1.52
N PHE A 122 0.64 -16.89 -0.78
CA PHE A 122 0.83 -16.82 0.66
C PHE A 122 2.02 -15.93 1.04
N ALA A 123 3.18 -16.13 0.41
CA ALA A 123 4.37 -15.33 0.67
C ALA A 123 4.16 -13.84 0.33
N VAL A 124 3.62 -13.53 -0.86
CA VAL A 124 3.41 -12.13 -1.27
C VAL A 124 2.36 -11.43 -0.41
N THR A 125 1.28 -12.12 -0.01
CA THR A 125 0.26 -11.55 0.87
C THR A 125 0.82 -11.29 2.26
N PHE A 126 1.63 -12.20 2.81
CA PHE A 126 2.28 -11.98 4.10
C PHE A 126 3.26 -10.80 4.06
N PHE A 127 4.14 -10.74 3.05
CA PHE A 127 5.07 -9.62 2.89
C PHE A 127 4.34 -8.29 2.65
N ALA A 128 3.29 -8.27 1.82
CA ALA A 128 2.49 -7.08 1.57
C ALA A 128 1.78 -6.59 2.85
N ALA A 129 1.27 -7.49 3.69
CA ALA A 129 0.65 -7.14 4.96
C ALA A 129 1.65 -6.49 5.93
N VAL A 130 2.84 -7.10 6.09
CA VAL A 130 3.91 -6.55 6.95
C VAL A 130 4.37 -5.19 6.44
N PHE A 131 4.59 -5.06 5.13
CA PHE A 131 5.00 -3.80 4.52
C PHE A 131 3.93 -2.72 4.60
N ALA A 132 2.66 -3.05 4.39
CA ALA A 132 1.57 -2.09 4.51
C ALA A 132 1.42 -1.53 5.93
N VAL A 133 1.71 -2.35 6.95
CA VAL A 133 1.68 -1.92 8.36
C VAL A 133 2.92 -1.09 8.71
N GLY A 134 4.10 -1.44 8.18
CA GLY A 134 5.38 -0.84 8.57
C GLY A 134 5.87 0.35 7.73
N ALA A 135 5.79 0.27 6.40
CA ALA A 135 6.26 1.33 5.51
C ALA A 135 5.34 2.55 5.55
N LEU A 136 4.05 2.32 5.69
CA LEU A 136 3.03 3.34 5.59
C LEU A 136 3.03 4.39 6.74
N PRO A 137 3.22 4.04 8.03
CA PRO A 137 3.37 5.05 9.09
C PRO A 137 4.66 5.87 8.93
N ALA A 138 5.75 5.25 8.45
CA ALA A 138 7.00 5.95 8.17
C ALA A 138 6.80 7.03 7.10
N VAL A 139 6.04 6.72 6.05
CA VAL A 139 5.70 7.66 4.98
C VAL A 139 4.75 8.74 5.45
N LEU A 140 3.68 8.42 6.18
CA LEU A 140 2.68 9.42 6.56
C LEU A 140 3.18 10.44 7.59
N VAL A 141 4.09 10.04 8.50
CA VAL A 141 4.71 10.96 9.47
C VAL A 141 5.56 12.02 8.76
N TRP A 142 6.15 11.67 7.62
CA TRP A 142 6.96 12.57 6.81
C TRP A 142 6.14 13.39 5.80
N VAL A 143 5.16 12.76 5.16
CA VAL A 143 4.45 13.31 3.99
C VAL A 143 3.18 14.08 4.37
N GLY A 144 2.59 13.85 5.54
CA GLY A 144 1.24 14.34 5.88
C GLY A 144 1.03 15.83 5.55
N PRO A 145 0.41 16.20 4.42
CA PRO A 145 0.22 17.59 4.09
C PRO A 145 -0.92 18.07 4.98
N LEU A 146 -0.64 19.03 5.86
CA LEU A 146 -1.69 19.83 6.46
C LEU A 146 -2.10 20.78 5.35
N GLY A 147 -3.31 20.66 4.84
CA GLY A 147 -3.73 21.30 3.60
C GLY A 147 -3.71 22.84 3.62
N ASP A 148 -2.56 23.47 3.70
CA ASP A 148 -2.38 24.91 3.52
C ASP A 148 -1.91 25.24 2.11
N SER A 149 -2.21 24.39 1.12
CA SER A 149 -1.84 24.65 -0.26
C SER A 149 -3.07 24.56 -1.16
N CYS A 150 -3.50 25.74 -1.59
CA CYS A 150 -4.54 26.08 -2.57
C CYS A 150 -4.52 25.27 -3.89
N LEU A 151 -3.50 24.43 -4.11
CA LEU A 151 -3.28 23.60 -5.31
C LEU A 151 -4.21 22.36 -5.41
N CYS A 152 -4.83 21.91 -4.32
CA CYS A 152 -5.74 20.75 -4.33
C CYS A 152 -7.05 20.98 -5.11
N LEU A 153 -7.51 22.23 -5.24
CA LEU A 153 -8.68 22.57 -6.07
C LEU A 153 -8.38 22.46 -7.59
N ARG A 154 -7.12 22.50 -8.00
CA ARG A 154 -6.74 22.45 -9.41
C ARG A 154 -6.59 21.01 -9.92
N ARG A 155 -6.21 20.07 -9.07
CA ARG A 155 -6.02 18.66 -9.46
C ARG A 155 -7.31 17.83 -9.41
N SER A 156 -8.26 18.16 -8.54
CA SER A 156 -9.59 17.50 -8.52
C SER A 156 -10.43 17.80 -9.77
N ARG A 157 -10.25 18.98 -10.39
CA ARG A 157 -10.94 19.34 -11.65
C ARG A 157 -10.41 18.63 -12.89
N PHE A 158 -9.19 18.09 -12.85
CA PHE A 158 -8.61 17.40 -14.01
C PHE A 158 -9.11 15.95 -14.10
N THR A 159 -9.22 15.26 -12.97
CA THR A 159 -9.68 13.86 -12.95
C THR A 159 -11.19 13.72 -13.20
N SER A 160 -12.00 14.71 -12.81
CA SER A 160 -13.45 14.68 -13.05
C SER A 160 -13.83 14.89 -14.52
N ARG A 161 -12.94 15.44 -15.36
CA ARG A 161 -13.19 15.62 -16.80
C ARG A 161 -12.77 14.42 -17.66
N PHE A 162 -12.00 13.48 -17.13
CA PHE A 162 -11.55 12.30 -17.87
C PHE A 162 -12.49 11.09 -17.70
N PHE A 163 -13.35 11.09 -16.69
CA PHE A 163 -14.34 10.03 -16.44
C PHE A 163 -15.74 10.38 -16.99
N GLN A 164 -15.86 11.49 -17.71
CA GLN A 164 -17.10 11.93 -18.36
C GLN A 164 -16.83 12.37 -19.80
N ALA A 165 -16.08 11.54 -20.52
CA ALA A 165 -15.95 11.48 -21.98
C ALA A 165 -15.95 10.00 -22.37
#